data_AF-A0A958QZ53-F1
#
_entry.id   AF-A0A958QZ53-F1
#
_cell.length_a   1.000
_cell.length_b   1.000
_cell.length_c   1.000
_cell.angle_alpha   90.00
_cell.angle_beta   90.00
_cell.angle_gamma   90.00
#
_symmetry.space_group_name_H-M   'P 1'
#
loop_
_entity.id
_entity.type
_entity.pdbx_description
1 polymer ?
#
loop_
_entity_poly.entity_id
_entity_poly.type
_entity_poly.pdbx_seq_one_letter_code
_entity_poly.pdbx_strand_id
1 'polypeptide(L)'
;SVSLLDAQNPHSDWDPSQKDCAGFIRYVYRKSFQKNAKMWIDLDGSRVDYVNAATLVARNFHLLSRHPKTHELSTGDILAFYNQQKEPTEAWHLMLIVKAPGQSSSDILLVYHNGSRDFRSAVRQVRWNNLIEETSIWQAVPSNPLFQGAFRWNGWKDYSKNPNSLQINSN
;
A
#
# COMPACT_ATOMS: atom_id res chain seq x y z
N SER A 1 -12.68 1.06 -4.70
CA SER A 1 -11.58 1.30 -3.73
C SER A 1 -10.88 -0.03 -3.49
N VAL A 2 -9.72 -0.03 -2.83
CA VAL A 2 -9.04 -1.28 -2.43
C VAL A 2 -9.95 -2.14 -1.54
N SER A 3 -10.07 -3.44 -1.83
CA SER A 3 -10.86 -4.39 -1.06
C SER A 3 -10.15 -4.82 0.22
N LEU A 4 -10.87 -4.74 1.36
CA LEU A 4 -10.39 -5.25 2.65
C LEU A 4 -10.13 -6.77 2.60
N LEU A 5 -11.02 -7.52 1.92
CA LEU A 5 -10.91 -8.98 1.82
C LEU A 5 -9.66 -9.39 1.04
N ASP A 6 -9.37 -8.71 -0.08
CA ASP A 6 -8.18 -8.98 -0.89
C ASP A 6 -6.88 -8.62 -0.14
N ALA A 7 -6.92 -7.56 0.67
CA ALA A 7 -5.80 -7.18 1.52
C ALA A 7 -5.55 -8.19 2.64
N GLN A 8 -6.61 -8.73 3.25
CA GLN A 8 -6.48 -9.64 4.39
C GLN A 8 -6.16 -11.09 3.98
N ASN A 9 -6.52 -11.51 2.76
CA ASN A 9 -6.32 -12.89 2.31
C ASN A 9 -5.75 -13.01 0.88
N PRO A 10 -4.48 -12.63 0.65
CA PRO A 10 -3.86 -12.74 -0.67
C PRO A 10 -3.41 -14.19 -0.93
N HIS A 11 -4.29 -15.08 -1.41
CA HIS A 11 -3.88 -16.45 -1.76
C HIS A 11 -4.52 -17.05 -3.02
N SER A 12 -3.65 -17.23 -4.04
CA SER A 12 -3.48 -18.33 -5.02
C SER A 12 -2.69 -17.82 -6.24
N ASP A 13 -2.93 -16.56 -6.63
CA ASP A 13 -2.40 -15.97 -7.87
C ASP A 13 -1.24 -14.98 -7.66
N TRP A 14 -0.66 -14.92 -6.45
CA TRP A 14 0.43 -13.98 -6.14
C TRP A 14 1.78 -14.57 -6.55
N ASP A 15 2.40 -13.96 -7.55
CA ASP A 15 3.75 -14.25 -8.04
C ASP A 15 4.77 -14.38 -6.87
N PRO A 16 5.38 -15.56 -6.66
CA PRO A 16 6.37 -15.79 -5.61
C PRO A 16 7.56 -14.82 -5.64
N SER A 17 7.96 -14.36 -6.84
CA SER A 17 9.08 -13.42 -6.98
C SER A 17 8.76 -12.03 -6.42
N GLN A 18 7.48 -11.72 -6.23
CA GLN A 18 6.95 -10.45 -5.74
C GLN A 18 6.34 -10.56 -4.34
N LYS A 19 6.68 -11.60 -3.56
CA LYS A 19 6.27 -11.73 -2.16
C LYS A 19 7.08 -10.79 -1.24
N ASP A 20 6.95 -9.51 -1.51
CA ASP A 20 7.51 -8.41 -0.72
C ASP A 20 6.42 -7.37 -0.40
N CYS A 21 6.76 -6.35 0.39
CA CYS A 21 5.79 -5.33 0.79
C CYS A 21 5.20 -4.57 -0.41
N ALA A 22 6.01 -4.23 -1.41
CA ALA A 22 5.55 -3.50 -2.58
C ALA A 22 4.73 -4.39 -3.54
N GLY A 23 5.06 -5.67 -3.61
CA GLY A 23 4.33 -6.66 -4.38
C GLY A 23 2.96 -6.95 -3.80
N PHE A 24 2.83 -6.91 -2.47
CA PHE A 24 1.53 -6.91 -1.80
C PHE A 24 0.69 -5.70 -2.22
N ILE A 25 1.25 -4.47 -2.18
CA ILE A 25 0.55 -3.27 -2.67
C ILE A 25 0.13 -3.45 -4.12
N ARG A 26 1.06 -3.85 -5.00
CA ARG A 26 0.76 -4.04 -6.42
C ARG A 26 -0.31 -5.10 -6.65
N TYR A 27 -0.31 -6.19 -5.88
CA TYR A 27 -1.30 -7.26 -5.96
C TYR A 27 -2.69 -6.75 -5.61
N VAL A 28 -2.84 -6.10 -4.45
CA VAL A 28 -4.12 -5.61 -3.94
C VAL A 28 -4.73 -4.58 -4.89
N TYR A 29 -3.93 -3.65 -5.39
CA TYR A 29 -4.37 -2.66 -6.37
C TYR A 29 -4.83 -3.31 -7.69
N ARG A 30 -4.06 -4.26 -8.23
CA ARG A 30 -4.45 -4.99 -9.46
C ARG A 30 -5.77 -5.76 -9.28
N LYS A 31 -5.96 -6.42 -8.14
CA LYS A 31 -7.20 -7.14 -7.83
C LYS A 31 -8.40 -6.19 -7.73
N SER A 32 -8.20 -5.00 -7.14
CA SER A 32 -9.28 -4.05 -6.88
C SER A 32 -9.68 -3.18 -8.08
N PHE A 33 -8.81 -2.97 -9.07
CA PHE A 33 -9.02 -1.98 -10.14
C PHE A 33 -9.01 -2.54 -11.58
N GLN A 34 -8.71 -3.83 -11.79
CA GLN A 34 -8.78 -4.65 -13.03
C GLN A 34 -7.45 -5.32 -13.39
N LYS A 35 -7.54 -6.60 -13.81
CA LYS A 35 -6.44 -7.58 -13.90
C LYS A 35 -5.44 -7.40 -15.06
N ASN A 36 -5.73 -6.60 -16.08
CA ASN A 36 -5.04 -6.70 -17.39
C ASN A 36 -4.45 -5.38 -17.94
N ALA A 37 -4.29 -4.35 -17.13
CA ALA A 37 -3.70 -3.09 -17.58
C ALA A 37 -2.29 -2.91 -17.01
N LYS A 38 -1.38 -2.40 -17.86
CA LYS A 38 -0.12 -1.77 -17.45
C LYS A 38 -0.46 -0.57 -16.55
N MET A 39 -0.59 -0.85 -15.25
CA MET A 39 -1.17 0.06 -14.27
C MET A 39 -0.15 1.07 -13.75
N TRP A 40 1.13 0.70 -13.73
CA TRP A 40 2.17 1.47 -13.07
C TRP A 40 2.90 2.36 -14.04
N ILE A 41 3.20 3.58 -13.63
CA ILE A 41 4.05 4.52 -14.34
C ILE A 41 5.50 4.27 -13.92
N ASP A 42 6.38 4.01 -14.88
CA ASP A 42 7.82 3.87 -14.67
C ASP A 42 8.53 5.24 -14.68
N LEU A 43 9.85 5.25 -14.50
CA LEU A 43 10.69 6.44 -14.46
C LEU A 43 10.64 7.24 -15.77
N ASP A 44 10.56 6.56 -16.91
CA ASP A 44 10.43 7.16 -18.24
C ASP A 44 9.00 7.66 -18.54
N GLY A 45 8.04 7.41 -17.64
CA GLY A 45 6.64 7.78 -17.80
C GLY A 45 5.80 6.74 -18.55
N SER A 46 6.40 5.64 -19.02
CA SER A 46 5.67 4.55 -19.65
C SER A 46 4.79 3.81 -18.65
N ARG A 47 3.69 3.24 -19.16
CA ARG A 47 2.85 2.32 -18.38
C ARG A 47 3.46 0.92 -18.46
N VAL A 48 3.67 0.27 -17.32
CA VAL A 48 4.25 -1.08 -17.18
C VAL A 48 3.47 -1.94 -16.18
N ASP A 49 3.68 -3.26 -16.21
CA ASP A 49 3.04 -4.23 -15.31
C ASP A 49 3.72 -4.32 -13.94
N TYR A 50 4.96 -3.85 -13.85
CA TYR A 50 5.78 -3.93 -12.65
C TYR A 50 6.68 -2.71 -12.54
N VAL A 51 6.78 -2.19 -11.32
CA VAL A 51 7.81 -1.24 -10.90
C VAL A 51 8.30 -1.64 -9.50
N ASN A 52 9.57 -1.35 -9.19
CA ASN A 52 10.11 -1.58 -7.84
C ASN A 52 9.48 -0.63 -6.80
N ALA A 53 9.77 -0.83 -5.52
CA ALA A 53 9.18 -0.05 -4.43
C ALA A 53 9.47 1.47 -4.53
N ALA A 54 10.70 1.84 -4.89
CA ALA A 54 11.10 3.24 -5.03
C ALA A 54 10.32 3.94 -6.15
N THR A 55 10.27 3.35 -7.34
CA THR A 55 9.51 3.87 -8.48
C THR A 55 8.00 3.85 -8.19
N LEU A 56 7.50 2.83 -7.50
CA LEU A 56 6.10 2.74 -7.09
C LEU A 56 5.70 3.98 -6.28
N VAL A 57 6.43 4.26 -5.18
CA VAL A 57 6.16 5.43 -4.33
C VAL A 57 6.37 6.73 -5.11
N ALA A 58 7.48 6.88 -5.83
CA ALA A 58 7.87 8.14 -6.45
C ALA A 58 6.99 8.57 -7.64
N ARG A 59 6.44 7.62 -8.39
CA ARG A 59 5.71 7.92 -9.66
C ARG A 59 4.22 7.65 -9.57
N ASN A 60 3.79 6.73 -8.70
CA ASN A 60 2.40 6.26 -8.68
C ASN A 60 1.62 6.76 -7.47
N PHE A 61 2.32 7.31 -6.48
CA PHE A 61 1.69 7.93 -5.32
C PHE A 61 2.19 9.37 -5.15
N HIS A 62 1.39 10.20 -4.49
CA HIS A 62 1.81 11.51 -4.03
C HIS A 62 1.78 11.56 -2.50
N LEU A 63 2.70 12.34 -1.91
CA LEU A 63 2.74 12.56 -0.48
C LEU A 63 1.45 13.25 -0.04
N LEU A 64 0.76 12.65 0.93
CA LEU A 64 -0.42 13.24 1.58
C LEU A 64 0.01 14.05 2.80
N SER A 65 0.78 13.43 3.71
CA SER A 65 1.24 14.08 4.94
C SER A 65 2.41 13.33 5.57
N ARG A 66 3.35 14.06 6.19
CA ARG A 66 4.37 13.49 7.10
C ARG A 66 3.88 13.40 8.56
N HIS A 67 2.73 14.01 8.85
CA HIS A 67 2.05 14.03 10.14
C HIS A 67 0.59 13.59 9.95
N PRO A 68 0.33 12.40 9.38
CA PRO A 68 -1.02 12.01 8.97
C PRO A 68 -1.98 11.92 10.16
N LYS A 69 -3.18 12.49 9.99
CA LYS A 69 -4.29 12.30 10.94
C LYS A 69 -5.27 11.28 10.39
N THR A 70 -5.84 10.45 11.26
CA THR A 70 -6.73 9.33 10.85
C THR A 70 -7.93 9.75 9.98
N HIS A 71 -8.46 10.95 10.18
CA HIS A 71 -9.57 11.48 9.37
C HIS A 71 -9.16 11.88 7.94
N GLU A 72 -7.88 12.16 7.69
CA GLU A 72 -7.35 12.50 6.36
C GLU A 72 -7.06 11.25 5.52
N LEU A 73 -6.87 10.11 6.19
CA LEU A 73 -6.52 8.83 5.59
C LEU A 73 -7.75 8.12 5.02
N SER A 74 -7.55 7.40 3.92
CA SER A 74 -8.54 6.63 3.18
C SER A 74 -8.03 5.22 2.86
N THR A 75 -8.95 4.25 2.74
CA THR A 75 -8.61 2.90 2.26
C THR A 75 -7.90 2.97 0.93
N GLY A 76 -6.69 2.43 0.85
CA GLY A 76 -5.82 2.50 -0.33
C GLY A 76 -4.59 3.40 -0.12
N ASP A 77 -4.65 4.38 0.76
CA ASP A 77 -3.43 5.13 1.12
C ASP A 77 -2.37 4.16 1.65
N ILE A 78 -1.10 4.54 1.53
CA ILE A 78 0.01 3.73 2.05
C ILE A 78 0.85 4.54 3.03
N LEU A 79 1.41 3.87 4.03
CA LEU A 79 2.53 4.38 4.81
C LEU A 79 3.82 3.88 4.16
N ALA A 80 4.80 4.77 4.02
CA ALA A 80 6.10 4.41 3.47
C ALA A 80 7.22 4.66 4.49
N PHE A 81 8.14 3.70 4.58
CA PHE A 81 9.35 3.77 5.36
C PHE A 81 10.55 3.51 4.45
N TYR A 82 11.67 4.19 4.72
CA TYR A 82 12.90 4.06 3.96
C TYR A 82 14.11 3.98 4.89
N ASN A 83 14.93 2.94 4.72
CA ASN A 83 16.17 2.74 5.44
C ASN A 83 17.36 2.72 4.47
N GLN A 84 18.07 3.84 4.39
CA GLN A 84 19.25 4.02 3.54
C GLN A 84 20.44 3.10 3.87
N GLN A 85 20.44 2.45 5.05
CA GLN A 85 21.50 1.52 5.45
C GLN A 85 21.28 0.11 4.89
N LYS A 86 20.15 -0.15 4.22
CA LYS A 86 19.82 -1.41 3.58
C LYS A 86 20.06 -1.34 2.08
N GLU A 87 20.22 -2.51 1.47
CA GLU A 87 20.29 -2.63 0.02
C GLU A 87 19.03 -2.01 -0.64
N PRO A 88 19.14 -1.38 -1.83
CA PRO A 88 18.02 -0.67 -2.45
C PRO A 88 16.73 -1.48 -2.59
N THR A 89 16.84 -2.80 -2.77
CA THR A 89 15.71 -3.73 -2.89
C THR A 89 15.00 -4.01 -1.57
N GLU A 90 15.66 -3.78 -0.43
CA GLU A 90 15.15 -4.00 0.93
C GLU A 90 14.94 -2.70 1.71
N ALA A 91 15.43 -1.57 1.18
CA ALA A 91 15.40 -0.29 1.85
C ALA A 91 14.00 0.26 2.06
N TRP A 92 13.01 -0.18 1.28
CA TRP A 92 11.63 0.28 1.38
C TRP A 92 10.74 -0.70 2.14
N HIS A 93 9.89 -0.17 3.03
CA HIS A 93 8.80 -0.91 3.63
C HIS A 93 7.49 -0.14 3.47
N LEU A 94 6.45 -0.84 2.99
CA LEU A 94 5.16 -0.24 2.66
C LEU A 94 4.05 -0.95 3.44
N MET A 95 3.13 -0.16 3.99
CA MET A 95 1.93 -0.66 4.65
C MET A 95 0.68 -0.05 4.01
N LEU A 96 -0.32 -0.87 3.71
CA LEU A 96 -1.60 -0.46 3.15
C LEU A 96 -2.55 -0.02 4.27
N ILE A 97 -3.14 1.17 4.14
CA ILE A 97 -4.23 1.62 5.01
C ILE A 97 -5.55 1.04 4.52
N VAL A 98 -6.29 0.43 5.44
CA VAL A 98 -7.65 -0.04 5.22
C VAL A 98 -8.55 0.44 6.36
N LYS A 99 -9.62 1.15 6.02
CA LYS A 99 -10.69 1.57 6.95
C LYS A 99 -11.80 0.53 6.92
N ALA A 100 -12.28 0.13 8.09
CA ALA A 100 -13.45 -0.74 8.19
C ALA A 100 -14.70 -0.01 7.67
N PRO A 101 -15.53 -0.62 6.79
CA PRO A 101 -16.80 -0.04 6.35
C PRO A 101 -17.73 0.22 7.55
N GLY A 102 -18.38 1.39 7.60
CA GLY A 102 -19.42 1.70 8.59
C GLY A 102 -18.93 1.98 10.02
N GLN A 103 -17.63 1.94 10.28
CA GLN A 103 -17.03 2.32 11.56
C GLN A 103 -16.61 3.79 11.58
N SER A 104 -16.47 4.37 12.77
CA SER A 104 -15.88 5.71 12.98
C SER A 104 -14.56 5.83 12.22
N SER A 105 -14.25 7.02 11.69
CA SER A 105 -13.04 7.32 10.91
C SER A 105 -11.71 6.96 11.59
N SER A 106 -11.75 6.58 12.87
CA SER A 106 -10.64 6.15 13.72
C SER A 106 -10.27 4.67 13.61
N ASP A 107 -11.11 3.77 13.08
CA ASP A 107 -10.74 2.35 12.99
C ASP A 107 -9.95 2.06 11.70
N ILE A 108 -8.65 2.31 11.79
CA ILE A 108 -7.68 2.10 10.72
C ILE A 108 -6.86 0.85 11.00
N LEU A 109 -6.84 -0.05 10.02
CA LEU A 109 -5.97 -1.21 9.96
C LEU A 109 -4.86 -0.97 8.94
N LEU A 110 -3.62 -1.26 9.34
CA LEU A 110 -2.50 -1.34 8.43
C LEU A 110 -2.26 -2.80 8.08
N VAL A 111 -2.21 -3.10 6.78
CA VAL A 111 -1.97 -4.44 6.25
C VAL A 111 -0.68 -4.42 5.43
N TYR A 112 0.22 -5.36 5.67
CA TYR A 112 1.53 -5.34 5.04
C TYR A 112 2.13 -6.74 4.95
N HIS A 113 3.01 -6.95 3.97
CA HIS A 113 3.86 -8.14 3.94
C HIS A 113 5.13 -7.88 4.75
N ASN A 114 5.53 -8.82 5.61
CA ASN A 114 6.67 -8.65 6.52
C ASN A 114 8.05 -8.70 5.85
N GLY A 115 8.11 -8.89 4.53
CA GLY A 115 9.35 -8.89 3.74
C GLY A 115 10.17 -10.18 3.84
N SER A 116 9.78 -11.15 4.69
CA SER A 116 10.50 -12.43 4.74
C SER A 116 10.24 -13.24 3.48
N ARG A 117 11.30 -13.89 2.96
CA ARG A 117 11.24 -14.78 1.79
C ARG A 117 11.26 -16.26 2.17
N ASP A 118 11.33 -16.56 3.47
CA ASP A 118 11.36 -17.91 4.03
C ASP A 118 9.98 -18.34 4.58
N PHE A 119 9.95 -19.40 5.39
CA PHE A 119 8.73 -19.92 6.03
C PHE A 119 8.00 -18.91 6.92
N ARG A 120 8.64 -17.79 7.30
CA ARG A 120 8.05 -16.69 8.07
C ARG A 120 7.35 -15.66 7.18
N SER A 121 7.42 -15.79 5.86
CA SER A 121 6.71 -14.95 4.89
C SER A 121 5.23 -14.89 5.24
N ALA A 122 4.73 -13.69 5.53
CA ALA A 122 3.36 -13.53 5.96
C ALA A 122 2.86 -12.11 5.71
N VAL A 123 1.56 -12.02 5.41
CA VAL A 123 0.81 -10.77 5.56
C VAL A 123 0.43 -10.59 7.03
N ARG A 124 0.68 -9.40 7.53
CA ARG A 124 0.47 -8.98 8.91
C ARG A 124 -0.50 -7.81 8.92
N GLN A 125 -1.12 -7.62 10.08
CA GLN A 125 -2.10 -6.57 10.31
C GLN A 125 -1.78 -5.90 11.65
N VAL A 126 -1.88 -4.58 11.71
CA VAL A 126 -1.71 -3.80 12.94
C VAL A 126 -2.68 -2.63 12.95
N ARG A 127 -3.29 -2.34 14.11
CA ARG A 127 -4.18 -1.17 14.25
C ARG A 127 -3.37 0.12 14.33
N TRP A 128 -3.93 1.22 13.83
CA TRP A 128 -3.29 2.53 13.86
C TRP A 128 -2.76 2.93 15.24
N ASN A 129 -3.59 2.83 16.28
CA ASN A 129 -3.20 3.22 17.65
C ASN A 129 -2.00 2.42 18.15
N ASN A 130 -1.95 1.12 17.84
CA ASN A 130 -0.80 0.29 18.22
C ASN A 130 0.45 0.66 17.41
N LEU A 131 0.30 1.03 16.13
CA LEU A 131 1.44 1.38 15.28
C LEU A 131 2.10 2.71 15.67
N ILE A 132 1.31 3.69 16.14
CA ILE A 132 1.87 4.98 16.58
C ILE A 132 2.49 4.91 17.98
N GLU A 133 2.07 3.94 18.81
CA GLU A 133 2.64 3.66 20.13
C GLU A 133 3.77 2.61 20.09
N GLU A 134 3.99 1.97 18.93
CA GLU A 134 5.05 0.98 18.72
C GLU A 134 6.44 1.58 19.02
N THR A 135 7.34 0.77 19.56
CA THR A 135 8.70 1.20 19.95
C THR A 135 9.78 0.70 18.99
N SER A 136 9.40 -0.14 18.02
CA SER A 136 10.28 -0.57 16.94
C SER A 136 10.49 0.52 15.87
N ILE A 137 11.34 0.20 14.89
CA ILE A 137 11.64 1.06 13.75
C ILE A 137 10.44 1.33 12.81
N TRP A 138 9.30 0.68 13.04
CA TRP A 138 8.08 0.81 12.23
C TRP A 138 7.06 1.79 12.79
N GLN A 139 7.40 2.54 13.84
CA GLN A 139 6.52 3.55 14.41
C GLN A 139 6.19 4.65 13.38
N ALA A 140 4.91 4.86 13.08
CA ALA A 140 4.46 5.81 12.04
C ALA A 140 4.34 7.25 12.55
N VAL A 141 5.44 7.78 13.11
CA VAL A 141 5.48 9.13 13.72
C VAL A 141 6.55 10.01 13.06
N PRO A 142 6.38 11.35 13.08
CA PRO A 142 7.31 12.26 12.42
C PRO A 142 8.75 12.24 12.97
N SER A 143 8.91 11.84 14.23
CA SER A 143 10.22 11.70 14.87
C SER A 143 10.96 10.43 14.44
N ASN A 144 10.29 9.47 13.81
CA ASN A 144 10.96 8.28 13.27
C ASN A 144 11.63 8.64 11.93
N PRO A 145 12.97 8.64 11.84
CA PRO A 145 13.67 9.04 10.62
C PRO A 145 13.42 8.10 9.44
N LEU A 146 12.98 6.86 9.69
CA LEU A 146 12.63 5.93 8.63
C LEU A 146 11.28 6.27 8.00
N PHE A 147 10.36 6.90 8.75
CA PHE A 147 9.02 7.18 8.28
C PHE A 147 9.01 8.33 7.26
N GLN A 148 8.60 8.02 6.03
CA GLN A 148 8.58 8.98 4.92
C GLN A 148 7.24 9.71 4.81
N GLY A 149 6.17 9.18 5.41
CA GLY A 149 4.84 9.77 5.42
C GLY A 149 3.75 8.81 4.94
N ALA A 150 2.53 9.35 4.88
CA ALA A 150 1.39 8.74 4.22
C ALA A 150 1.31 9.24 2.77
N PHE A 151 1.00 8.34 1.85
CA PHE A 151 0.97 8.58 0.41
C PHE A 151 -0.35 8.10 -0.19
N ARG A 152 -0.82 8.81 -1.19
CA ARG A 152 -2.10 8.59 -1.85
C ARG A 152 -1.91 8.23 -3.32
N TRP A 153 -2.64 7.22 -3.80
CA TRP A 153 -2.51 6.76 -5.18
C TRP A 153 -2.97 7.82 -6.19
N ASN A 154 -2.17 8.02 -7.24
CA ASN A 154 -2.44 9.02 -8.28
C ASN A 154 -3.63 8.63 -9.17
N GLY A 155 -3.86 7.33 -9.37
CA GLY A 155 -4.91 6.80 -10.24
C GLY A 155 -6.35 7.09 -9.78
N TRP A 156 -6.56 7.52 -8.54
CA TRP A 156 -7.91 7.89 -8.07
C TRP A 156 -8.55 9.04 -8.87
N LYS A 157 -7.74 9.95 -9.41
CA LYS A 157 -8.22 11.05 -10.26
C LYS A 157 -8.77 10.57 -11.60
N ASP A 158 -8.29 9.43 -12.10
CA ASP A 158 -8.71 8.86 -13.37
C ASP A 158 -10.01 8.04 -13.19
N TYR A 159 -10.13 7.30 -12.08
CA TYR A 159 -11.35 6.52 -11.77
C TYR A 159 -12.54 7.38 -11.32
N SER A 160 -12.31 8.49 -10.62
CA SER A 160 -13.39 9.43 -10.22
C SER A 160 -14.01 10.18 -11.40
N LYS A 161 -13.30 10.28 -12.54
CA LYS A 161 -13.81 10.88 -13.78
C LYS A 161 -14.55 9.89 -14.68
N ASN A 162 -14.54 8.60 -14.36
CA ASN A 162 -15.21 7.57 -15.15
C ASN A 162 -16.17 6.72 -14.29
N PRO A 163 -17.41 7.19 -14.06
CA PRO A 163 -18.38 6.55 -13.16
C PRO A 163 -18.81 5.14 -13.58
N ASN A 164 -18.53 4.72 -14.82
CA ASN A 164 -18.85 3.37 -15.33
C ASN A 164 -17.83 2.29 -14.91
N SER A 165 -16.72 2.66 -14.26
CA SER A 165 -15.68 1.71 -13.81
C SER A 165 -16.08 0.88 -12.57
N LEU A 166 -17.18 1.23 -11.90
CA LEU A 166 -17.69 0.56 -10.69
C LEU A 166 -18.76 -0.51 -10.94
N GLN A 167 -19.19 -0.72 -12.19
CA GLN A 167 -20.16 -1.77 -12.53
C GLN A 167 -19.48 -2.93 -13.25
N ILE A 168 -18.70 -3.75 -12.54
CA ILE A 168 -18.39 -5.10 -13.03
C ILE A 168 -18.43 -6.09 -11.85
N ASN A 169 -19.44 -6.96 -11.92
CA ASN A 169 -19.65 -8.25 -11.24
C ASN A 169 -20.37 -8.27 -9.88
N SER A 170 -21.69 -8.12 -9.93
CA SER A 170 -22.60 -9.01 -9.19
C SER A 170 -23.16 -10.00 -10.21
N ASN A 171 -22.60 -11.21 -10.23
CA ASN A 171 -23.21 -12.43 -10.76
C ASN A 171 -22.63 -13.59 -9.94
#